data_AF-A0A3C1RN64-F1
#
_entry.id   AF-A0A3C1RN64-F1
#
_cell.length_a   1.000
_cell.length_b   1.000
_cell.length_c   1.000
_cell.angle_alpha   90.00
_cell.angle_beta   90.00
_cell.angle_gamma   90.00
#
_symmetry.space_group_name_H-M   'P 1'
#
loop_
_entity.id
_entity.type
_entity.pdbx_description
1 polymer ?
#
loop_
_entity_poly.entity_id
_entity_poly.type
_entity_poly.pdbx_seq_one_letter_code
_entity_poly.pdbx_strand_id
1 'polypeptide(L)'
;MSEQSPYEQLGVTLDASFDEIQEARDRLKQQYSGEIKLLQSIEAAYDAILMDRLKMRQEGKIKVPERIRFPERVAPTPPSGVQPAANSKPNWLSQLLDTPSRADLLSPSGVYVTLAGLSLYSGFAPSLLQLTLALGVGSCLYFLNRKENKFGRAVLLTVAGLIGGLLLGSLLSSLAGAIAVERFIAFITFMVLWLVACFLR
;
A
#
# COMPACT_ATOMS: atom_id res chain seq x y z
N MET A 1 42.98 -40.96 37.17
CA MET A 1 43.06 -39.60 37.73
C MET A 1 41.67 -39.04 37.65
N SER A 2 41.08 -38.69 38.79
CA SER A 2 39.70 -38.23 38.86
C SER A 2 39.64 -36.84 38.24
N GLU A 3 39.13 -36.74 37.00
CA GLU A 3 38.86 -35.44 36.39
C GLU A 3 37.75 -34.79 37.23
N GLN A 4 38.13 -33.86 38.11
CA GLN A 4 37.18 -33.05 38.86
C GLN A 4 36.29 -32.33 37.86
N SER A 5 34.98 -32.38 38.07
CA SER A 5 34.07 -31.69 37.17
C SER A 5 34.32 -30.17 37.24
N PRO A 6 34.19 -29.42 36.14
CA PRO A 6 34.40 -27.97 36.15
C PRO A 6 33.59 -27.22 37.21
N TYR A 7 32.40 -27.74 37.53
CA TYR A 7 31.52 -27.23 38.59
C TYR A 7 32.12 -27.45 40.00
N GLU A 8 32.71 -28.62 40.26
CA GLU A 8 33.41 -28.89 41.53
C GLU A 8 34.69 -28.06 41.67
N GLN A 9 35.42 -27.79 40.57
CA GLN A 9 36.62 -26.94 40.57
C GLN A 9 36.31 -25.49 40.92
N LEU A 10 35.13 -24.98 40.52
CA LEU A 10 34.62 -23.66 40.90
C LEU A 10 33.84 -23.67 42.22
N GLY A 11 33.59 -24.84 42.82
CA GLY A 11 32.84 -24.98 44.06
C GLY A 11 31.34 -24.64 43.94
N VAL A 12 30.78 -24.81 42.74
CA VAL A 12 29.39 -24.47 42.41
C VAL A 12 28.58 -25.71 42.08
N THR A 13 27.27 -25.65 42.31
CA THR A 13 26.37 -26.73 41.93
C THR A 13 26.04 -26.67 40.43
N LEU A 14 25.60 -27.80 39.85
CA LEU A 14 25.21 -27.87 38.44
C LEU A 14 24.06 -26.89 38.08
N ASP A 15 23.19 -26.60 39.06
CA ASP A 15 22.03 -25.71 38.92
C ASP A 15 22.31 -24.24 39.29
N ALA A 16 23.55 -23.89 39.64
CA ALA A 16 23.91 -22.54 40.09
C ALA A 16 23.55 -21.46 39.05
N SER A 17 23.16 -20.26 39.48
CA SER A 17 22.88 -19.18 38.52
C SER A 17 24.16 -18.71 37.81
N PHE A 18 24.05 -18.01 36.68
CA PHE A 18 25.24 -17.46 36.00
C PHE A 18 25.98 -16.47 36.91
N ASP A 19 25.24 -15.69 37.69
CA ASP A 19 25.78 -14.71 38.62
C ASP A 19 26.58 -15.39 39.74
N GLU A 20 26.09 -16.52 40.28
CA GLU A 20 26.81 -17.33 41.28
C GLU A 20 28.12 -17.91 40.75
N ILE A 21 28.16 -18.34 39.49
CA ILE A 21 29.38 -18.86 38.85
C ILE A 21 30.42 -17.74 38.68
N GLN A 22 29.97 -16.54 38.32
CA GLN A 22 30.84 -15.38 38.17
C GLN A 22 31.42 -14.96 39.52
N GLU A 23 30.61 -14.90 40.57
CA GLU A 23 31.07 -14.59 41.93
C GLU A 23 32.06 -15.63 42.46
N ALA A 24 31.84 -16.92 42.19
CA ALA A 24 32.74 -17.99 42.59
C ALA A 24 34.11 -17.86 41.90
N ARG A 25 34.12 -17.57 40.60
CA ARG A 25 35.36 -17.29 39.84
C ARG A 25 36.10 -16.10 40.43
N ASP A 26 35.40 -15.00 40.68
CA ASP A 26 36.02 -13.76 41.18
C ASP A 26 36.61 -13.94 42.59
N ARG A 27 35.93 -14.71 43.46
CA ARG A 27 36.43 -15.09 44.79
C ARG A 27 37.71 -15.93 44.70
N LEU A 28 37.73 -16.96 43.85
CA LEU A 28 38.90 -17.83 43.68
C LEU A 28 40.06 -17.08 43.02
N LYS A 29 39.77 -16.18 42.07
CA LYS A 29 40.78 -15.32 41.42
C LYS A 29 41.45 -14.38 42.42
N GLN A 30 40.69 -13.84 43.37
CA GLN A 30 41.22 -13.00 44.45
C GLN A 30 42.04 -13.82 45.46
N GLN A 31 41.60 -15.04 45.78
CA GLN A 31 42.29 -15.91 46.75
C GLN A 31 43.62 -16.47 46.22
N TYR A 32 43.72 -16.70 44.90
CA TYR A 32 44.89 -17.32 44.25
C TYR A 32 45.65 -16.36 43.32
N SER A 33 45.60 -15.04 43.59
CA SER A 33 46.15 -13.98 42.72
C SER A 33 47.66 -14.04 42.45
N GLY A 34 48.40 -14.95 43.10
CA GLY A 34 49.84 -15.17 42.90
C GLY A 34 50.22 -16.48 42.20
N GLU A 35 49.28 -17.41 42.00
CA GLU A 35 49.55 -18.73 41.43
C GLU A 35 48.99 -18.87 40.01
N ILE A 36 49.83 -18.59 39.01
CA ILE A 36 49.46 -18.56 37.59
C ILE A 36 48.81 -19.89 37.13
N LYS A 37 49.30 -21.03 37.62
CA LYS A 37 48.76 -22.35 37.25
C LYS A 37 47.34 -22.57 37.76
N LEU A 38 47.05 -22.13 38.98
CA LEU A 38 45.70 -22.24 39.55
C LEU A 38 44.75 -21.27 38.86
N LEU A 39 45.19 -20.05 38.58
CA LEU A 39 44.40 -19.09 37.80
C LEU A 39 44.01 -19.63 36.42
N GLN A 40 44.96 -20.26 35.71
CA GLN A 40 44.68 -20.90 34.42
C GLN A 40 43.65 -22.03 34.54
N SER A 41 43.73 -22.85 35.61
CA SER A 41 42.73 -23.90 35.84
C SER A 41 41.35 -23.35 36.17
N ILE A 42 41.25 -22.24 36.91
CA ILE A 42 39.98 -21.57 37.25
C ILE A 42 39.35 -20.98 35.98
N GLU A 43 40.15 -20.37 35.11
CA GLU A 43 39.67 -19.82 33.84
C GLU A 43 39.24 -20.93 32.86
N ALA A 44 39.99 -22.03 32.78
CA ALA A 44 39.60 -23.20 31.99
C ALA A 44 38.30 -23.85 32.50
N ALA A 45 38.11 -23.95 33.81
CA ALA A 45 36.86 -24.45 34.41
C ALA A 45 35.68 -23.53 34.10
N TYR A 46 35.87 -22.21 34.16
CA TYR A 46 34.85 -21.22 33.83
C TYR A 46 34.43 -21.30 32.36
N ASP A 47 35.39 -21.40 31.44
CA ASP A 47 35.12 -21.55 30.01
C ASP A 47 34.40 -22.87 29.71
N ALA A 48 34.76 -23.96 30.39
CA ALA A 48 34.06 -25.24 30.24
C ALA A 48 32.59 -25.16 30.67
N ILE A 49 32.28 -24.52 31.80
CA ILE A 49 30.89 -24.30 32.25
C ILE A 49 30.13 -23.40 31.26
N LEU A 50 30.79 -22.36 30.75
CA LEU A 50 30.19 -21.45 29.77
C LEU A 50 29.81 -22.19 28.47
N MET A 51 30.70 -23.05 27.97
CA MET A 51 30.45 -23.84 26.76
C MET A 51 29.37 -24.90 26.98
N ASP A 52 29.34 -25.53 28.14
CA ASP A 52 28.29 -26.50 28.51
C ASP A 52 26.90 -25.85 28.53
N ARG A 53 26.78 -24.63 29.11
CA ARG A 53 25.53 -23.85 29.09
C ARG A 53 25.14 -23.35 27.71
N LEU A 54 26.11 -22.94 26.89
CA LEU A 54 25.86 -22.57 25.49
C LEU A 54 25.30 -23.77 24.71
N LYS A 55 25.86 -24.96 24.91
CA LYS A 55 25.38 -26.20 24.32
C LYS A 55 23.96 -26.54 24.79
N MET A 56 23.67 -26.41 26.09
CA MET A 56 22.30 -26.57 26.62
C MET A 56 21.31 -25.57 26.03
N ARG A 57 21.74 -24.33 25.72
CA ARG A 57 20.93 -23.33 25.00
C ARG A 57 20.70 -23.74 23.55
N GLN A 58 21.72 -24.24 22.85
CA GLN A 58 21.63 -24.69 21.47
C GLN A 58 20.76 -25.96 21.32
N GLU A 59 20.81 -26.87 22.29
CA GLU A 59 19.99 -28.08 22.35
C GLU A 59 18.51 -27.82 22.70
N GLY A 60 18.12 -26.56 22.96
CA GLY A 60 16.74 -26.20 23.29
C GLY A 60 16.25 -26.71 24.65
N LYS A 61 17.16 -27.19 25.51
CA LYS A 61 16.85 -27.70 26.86
C LYS A 61 16.61 -26.58 27.88
N ILE A 62 16.98 -25.35 27.55
CA ILE A 62 16.59 -24.18 28.35
C ILE A 62 15.13 -23.87 28.00
N LYS A 63 14.21 -24.29 28.88
CA LYS A 63 12.81 -23.86 28.84
C LYS A 63 12.81 -22.33 28.88
N VAL A 64 12.52 -21.71 27.75
CA VAL A 64 12.22 -20.28 27.69
C VAL A 64 11.00 -20.06 28.59
N PRO A 65 11.08 -19.25 29.66
CA PRO A 65 9.88 -18.84 30.35
C PRO A 65 9.06 -18.01 29.36
N GLU A 66 7.96 -18.58 28.84
CA GLU A 66 6.95 -17.86 28.06
C GLU A 66 6.22 -16.86 28.97
N ARG A 67 6.90 -15.79 29.38
CA ARG A 67 6.29 -14.64 30.04
C ARG A 67 6.35 -13.37 29.20
N ILE A 68 6.39 -13.56 27.90
CA ILE A 68 6.04 -12.54 26.94
C ILE A 68 5.19 -13.24 25.89
N ARG A 69 3.86 -13.15 26.06
CA ARG A 69 2.95 -13.40 24.95
C ARG A 69 3.41 -12.48 23.84
N PHE A 70 4.00 -13.04 22.80
CA PHE A 70 4.04 -12.35 21.52
C PHE A 70 2.60 -11.91 21.25
N PRO A 71 2.36 -10.65 20.84
CA PRO A 71 1.07 -10.26 20.34
C PRO A 71 0.90 -10.99 19.01
N GLU A 72 0.49 -12.26 19.11
CA GLU A 72 -0.29 -12.88 18.06
C GLU A 72 -1.37 -11.86 17.75
N ARG A 73 -1.30 -11.37 16.52
CA ARG A 73 -2.12 -10.27 16.02
C ARG A 73 -3.55 -10.59 16.39
N VAL A 74 -4.06 -9.96 17.44
CA VAL A 74 -5.49 -9.78 17.60
C VAL A 74 -5.86 -8.95 16.38
N ALA A 75 -6.32 -9.64 15.35
CA ALA A 75 -6.97 -9.02 14.23
C ALA A 75 -7.96 -8.04 14.84
N PRO A 76 -7.90 -6.73 14.51
CA PRO A 76 -8.85 -5.79 15.05
C PRO A 76 -10.24 -6.34 14.74
N THR A 77 -11.05 -6.52 15.79
CA THR A 77 -12.44 -6.92 15.68
C THR A 77 -13.06 -6.01 14.62
N PRO A 78 -13.50 -6.55 13.47
CA PRO A 78 -14.10 -5.71 12.46
C PRO A 78 -15.34 -5.07 13.08
N PRO A 79 -15.59 -3.76 12.87
CA PRO A 79 -16.86 -3.17 13.29
C PRO A 79 -17.98 -4.03 12.71
N SER A 80 -18.92 -4.42 13.57
CA SER A 80 -20.13 -5.12 13.16
C SER A 80 -20.89 -4.21 12.20
N GLY A 81 -20.67 -4.50 10.92
CA GLY A 81 -21.18 -3.78 9.77
C GLY A 81 -20.88 -4.67 8.58
N VAL A 82 -21.70 -5.71 8.44
CA VAL A 82 -21.65 -6.66 7.33
C VAL A 82 -21.79 -5.85 6.05
N GLN A 83 -20.68 -5.56 5.37
CA GLN A 83 -20.69 -5.29 3.95
C GLN A 83 -20.24 -6.57 3.25
N PRO A 84 -21.10 -7.19 2.43
CA PRO A 84 -20.74 -8.41 1.73
C PRO A 84 -19.55 -8.13 0.82
N ALA A 85 -18.60 -9.06 0.82
CA ALA A 85 -17.58 -9.15 -0.21
C ALA A 85 -18.27 -9.22 -1.57
N ALA A 86 -18.35 -8.09 -2.26
CA ALA A 86 -18.91 -8.00 -3.60
C ALA A 86 -17.88 -7.40 -4.53
N ASN A 87 -17.34 -8.26 -5.40
CA ASN A 87 -16.41 -7.98 -6.49
C ASN A 87 -15.05 -7.41 -6.09
N SER A 88 -14.04 -8.28 -6.09
CA SER A 88 -12.66 -7.89 -6.45
C SER A 88 -12.66 -7.34 -7.87
N LYS A 89 -13.06 -6.09 -8.04
CA LYS A 89 -12.73 -5.33 -9.25
C LYS A 89 -11.20 -5.18 -9.27
N PRO A 90 -10.56 -5.31 -10.45
CA PRO A 90 -9.12 -5.12 -10.53
C PRO A 90 -8.72 -3.75 -9.96
N ASN A 91 -7.60 -3.69 -9.21
CA ASN A 91 -7.15 -2.44 -8.57
C ASN A 91 -6.95 -1.27 -9.55
N TRP A 92 -6.60 -1.56 -10.81
CA TRP A 92 -6.49 -0.54 -11.85
C TRP A 92 -7.85 0.12 -12.18
N LEU A 93 -8.95 -0.62 -12.05
CA LEU A 93 -10.29 -0.15 -12.38
C LEU A 93 -10.91 0.63 -11.20
N SER A 94 -10.60 0.25 -9.96
CA SER A 94 -10.98 1.03 -8.77
C SER A 94 -10.16 2.31 -8.60
N GLN A 95 -8.91 2.33 -9.07
CA GLN A 95 -8.11 3.56 -9.11
C GLN A 95 -8.56 4.55 -10.19
N LEU A 96 -9.20 4.07 -11.25
CA LEU A 96 -9.71 4.91 -12.34
C LEU A 96 -11.13 5.41 -12.07
N LEU A 97 -11.93 4.71 -11.27
CA LEU A 97 -13.35 5.01 -11.08
C LEU A 97 -13.56 5.80 -9.79
N ASP A 98 -13.87 7.09 -9.92
CA ASP A 98 -14.23 7.93 -8.78
C ASP A 98 -15.70 7.72 -8.39
N THR A 99 -16.03 7.97 -7.13
CA THR A 99 -17.43 7.98 -6.65
C THR A 99 -17.86 9.44 -6.52
N PRO A 100 -18.47 10.04 -7.57
CA PRO A 100 -18.63 11.49 -7.61
C PRO A 100 -19.59 11.99 -6.53
N SER A 101 -19.15 13.02 -5.78
CA SER A 101 -20.02 13.81 -4.92
C SER A 101 -20.99 14.62 -5.78
N ARG A 102 -22.22 14.87 -5.30
CA ARG A 102 -23.29 15.54 -6.06
C ARG A 102 -22.86 16.91 -6.62
N ALA A 103 -21.99 17.63 -5.92
CA ALA A 103 -21.46 18.93 -6.34
C ALA A 103 -20.46 18.81 -7.53
N ASP A 104 -19.67 17.74 -7.56
CA ASP A 104 -18.71 17.45 -8.64
C ASP A 104 -19.39 16.89 -9.90
N LEU A 105 -20.67 16.55 -9.81
CA LEU A 105 -21.51 16.08 -10.91
C LEU A 105 -22.27 17.25 -11.57
N LEU A 106 -22.71 18.23 -10.77
CA LEU A 106 -23.45 19.40 -11.26
C LEU A 106 -22.58 20.33 -12.13
N SER A 107 -21.31 20.53 -11.75
CA SER A 107 -20.45 21.48 -12.46
C SER A 107 -20.09 21.02 -13.88
N PRO A 108 -19.68 19.76 -14.15
CA PRO A 108 -19.47 19.30 -15.51
C PRO A 108 -20.79 19.16 -16.27
N SER A 109 -21.88 18.73 -15.62
CA SER A 109 -23.17 18.58 -16.32
C SER A 109 -23.67 19.90 -16.88
N GLY A 110 -23.55 21.01 -16.14
CA GLY A 110 -23.97 22.32 -16.64
C GLY A 110 -23.19 22.74 -17.89
N VAL A 111 -21.87 22.56 -17.88
CA VAL A 111 -21.00 22.92 -19.01
C VAL A 111 -21.30 22.06 -20.24
N TYR A 112 -21.37 20.73 -20.07
CA TYR A 112 -21.60 19.83 -21.20
C TYR A 112 -23.02 19.88 -21.75
N VAL A 113 -24.05 20.11 -20.92
CA VAL A 113 -25.42 20.34 -21.42
C VAL A 113 -25.48 21.62 -22.25
N THR A 114 -24.81 22.68 -21.81
CA THR A 114 -24.75 23.95 -22.55
C THR A 114 -24.03 23.77 -23.89
N LEU A 115 -22.87 23.11 -23.91
CA LEU A 115 -22.10 22.84 -25.13
C LEU A 115 -22.83 21.90 -26.09
N ALA A 116 -23.48 20.85 -25.58
CA ALA A 116 -24.27 19.91 -26.36
C ALA A 116 -25.49 20.60 -27.00
N GLY A 117 -26.21 21.43 -26.23
CA GLY A 117 -27.32 22.23 -26.75
C GLY A 117 -26.88 23.22 -27.83
N LEU A 118 -25.73 23.87 -27.64
CA LEU A 118 -25.16 24.79 -28.64
C LEU A 118 -24.75 24.05 -29.93
N SER A 119 -24.24 22.83 -29.82
CA SER A 119 -23.81 22.02 -30.96
C SER A 119 -24.96 21.57 -31.87
N LEU A 120 -26.12 21.28 -31.29
CA LEU A 120 -27.32 20.87 -32.02
C LEU A 120 -28.01 22.02 -32.76
N TYR A 121 -27.71 23.28 -32.41
CA TYR A 121 -28.33 24.43 -33.05
C TYR A 121 -27.82 24.62 -34.49
N SER A 122 -28.69 24.29 -35.45
CA SER A 122 -28.39 24.27 -36.88
C SER A 122 -28.01 25.63 -37.48
N GLY A 123 -28.35 26.74 -36.81
CA GLY A 123 -28.08 28.10 -37.27
C GLY A 123 -26.63 28.58 -37.08
N PHE A 124 -25.76 27.81 -36.43
CA PHE A 124 -24.35 28.18 -36.24
C PHE A 124 -23.44 27.69 -37.37
N ALA A 125 -22.44 28.52 -37.68
CA ALA A 125 -21.37 28.20 -38.62
C ALA A 125 -20.54 26.99 -38.16
N PRO A 126 -19.95 26.21 -39.08
CA PRO A 126 -19.15 25.03 -38.75
C PRO A 126 -17.90 25.36 -37.90
N SER A 127 -17.37 26.58 -37.99
CA SER A 127 -16.27 27.06 -37.15
C SER A 127 -16.63 27.13 -35.66
N LEU A 128 -17.89 27.44 -35.34
CA LEU A 128 -18.37 27.46 -33.96
C LEU A 128 -18.46 26.03 -33.39
N LEU A 129 -18.77 25.04 -34.22
CA LEU A 129 -18.79 23.64 -33.81
C LEU A 129 -17.37 23.21 -33.37
N GLN A 130 -16.34 23.55 -34.15
CA GLN A 130 -14.94 23.30 -33.77
C GLN A 130 -14.56 24.01 -32.47
N LEU A 131 -15.00 25.27 -32.28
CA LEU A 131 -14.76 26.01 -31.05
C LEU A 131 -15.44 25.36 -29.84
N THR A 132 -16.69 24.90 -29.96
CA THR A 132 -17.38 24.18 -28.88
C THR A 132 -16.68 22.89 -28.51
N LEU A 133 -16.11 22.18 -29.49
CA LEU A 133 -15.38 20.95 -29.29
C LEU A 133 -14.05 21.22 -28.57
N ALA A 134 -13.33 22.28 -28.98
CA ALA A 134 -12.12 22.75 -28.30
C ALA A 134 -12.42 23.18 -26.85
N LEU A 135 -13.51 23.91 -26.61
CA LEU A 135 -13.97 24.28 -25.27
C LEU A 135 -14.37 23.05 -24.44
N GLY A 136 -15.01 22.05 -25.04
CA GLY A 136 -15.35 20.80 -24.38
C GLY A 136 -14.13 19.98 -23.97
N VAL A 137 -13.10 19.94 -24.81
CA VAL A 137 -11.80 19.33 -24.48
C VAL A 137 -11.11 20.11 -23.36
N GLY A 138 -11.03 21.44 -23.47
CA GLY A 138 -10.42 22.29 -22.45
C GLY A 138 -11.13 22.20 -21.10
N SER A 139 -12.46 22.13 -21.10
CA SER A 139 -13.28 21.94 -19.90
C SER A 139 -13.02 20.57 -19.28
N CYS A 140 -12.96 19.49 -20.08
CA CYS A 140 -12.62 18.15 -19.61
C CYS A 140 -11.27 18.16 -18.89
N LEU A 141 -10.27 18.74 -19.54
CA LEU A 141 -8.91 18.82 -19.05
C LEU A 141 -8.82 19.62 -17.74
N TYR A 142 -9.55 20.74 -17.64
CA TYR A 142 -9.64 21.55 -16.43
C TYR A 142 -10.26 20.78 -15.26
N PHE A 143 -11.42 20.14 -15.47
CA PHE A 143 -12.10 19.39 -14.41
C PHE A 143 -11.28 18.19 -13.92
N LEU A 144 -10.65 17.47 -14.85
CA LEU A 144 -9.84 16.30 -14.54
C LEU A 144 -8.53 16.69 -13.84
N ASN A 145 -7.90 17.79 -14.27
CA ASN A 145 -6.73 18.34 -13.61
C ASN A 145 -7.04 18.82 -12.18
N ARG A 146 -8.19 19.47 -11.98
CA ARG A 146 -8.67 19.91 -10.67
C ARG A 146 -8.87 18.75 -9.68
N LYS A 147 -9.31 17.58 -10.17
CA LYS A 147 -9.55 16.39 -9.33
C LYS A 147 -8.28 15.62 -9.00
N GLU A 148 -7.38 15.39 -9.97
CA GLU A 148 -6.19 14.54 -9.77
C GLU A 148 -4.91 15.29 -9.41
N ASN A 149 -4.80 16.59 -9.72
CA ASN A 149 -3.54 17.33 -9.75
C ASN A 149 -2.42 16.68 -10.61
N LYS A 150 -2.76 15.72 -11.49
CA LYS A 150 -1.83 15.03 -12.39
C LYS A 150 -2.15 15.39 -13.84
N PHE A 151 -1.49 16.42 -14.34
CA PHE A 151 -1.73 16.94 -15.70
C PHE A 151 -1.55 15.88 -16.80
N GLY A 152 -0.49 15.07 -16.75
CA GLY A 152 -0.21 14.07 -17.78
C GLY A 152 -1.30 13.00 -17.93
N ARG A 153 -1.86 12.53 -16.80
CA ARG A 153 -2.98 11.58 -16.82
C ARG A 153 -4.26 12.23 -17.33
N ALA A 154 -4.53 13.47 -16.89
CA ALA A 154 -5.70 14.21 -17.35
C ALA A 154 -5.69 14.39 -18.88
N VAL A 155 -4.52 14.70 -19.46
CA VAL A 155 -4.35 14.79 -20.93
C VAL A 155 -4.62 13.45 -21.59
N LEU A 156 -4.00 12.35 -21.12
CA LEU A 156 -4.17 11.02 -21.71
C LEU A 156 -5.63 10.57 -21.69
N LEU A 157 -6.32 10.75 -20.56
CA LEU A 157 -7.73 10.40 -20.40
C LEU A 157 -8.64 11.27 -21.30
N THR A 158 -8.34 12.56 -21.43
CA THR A 158 -9.10 13.45 -22.32
C THR A 158 -8.91 13.07 -23.79
N VAL A 159 -7.68 12.73 -24.21
CA VAL A 159 -7.40 12.26 -25.58
C VAL A 159 -8.07 10.91 -25.84
N ALA A 160 -7.99 9.97 -24.89
CA ALA A 160 -8.67 8.68 -25.00
C ALA A 160 -10.20 8.85 -25.09
N GLY A 161 -10.79 9.73 -24.27
CA GLY A 161 -12.20 10.08 -24.31
C GLY A 161 -12.62 10.74 -25.62
N LEU A 162 -11.79 11.63 -26.16
CA LEU A 162 -12.03 12.28 -27.46
C LEU A 162 -12.03 11.25 -28.60
N ILE A 163 -11.01 10.41 -28.68
CA ILE A 163 -10.91 9.36 -29.70
C ILE A 163 -12.08 8.39 -29.57
N GLY A 164 -12.37 7.95 -28.34
CA GLY A 164 -13.52 7.08 -28.06
C GLY A 164 -14.85 7.71 -28.47
N GLY A 165 -15.07 8.97 -28.14
CA GLY A 165 -16.27 9.72 -28.50
C GLY A 165 -16.45 9.92 -30.00
N LEU A 166 -15.37 10.23 -30.73
CA LEU A 166 -15.40 10.35 -32.18
C LEU A 166 -15.65 9.01 -32.86
N LEU A 167 -15.01 7.93 -32.41
CA LEU A 167 -15.23 6.59 -32.94
C LEU A 167 -16.66 6.13 -32.68
N LEU A 168 -17.15 6.25 -31.45
CA LEU A 168 -18.54 5.95 -31.09
C LEU A 168 -19.52 6.80 -31.91
N GLY A 169 -19.28 8.09 -32.03
CA GLY A 169 -20.10 8.99 -32.83
C GLY A 169 -20.13 8.57 -34.29
N SER A 170 -18.99 8.17 -34.86
CA SER A 170 -18.90 7.72 -36.24
C SER A 170 -19.64 6.40 -36.47
N LEU A 171 -19.56 5.45 -35.53
CA LEU A 171 -20.25 4.16 -35.61
C LEU A 171 -21.77 4.33 -35.50
N LEU A 172 -22.22 5.25 -34.63
CA LEU A 172 -23.64 5.55 -34.45
C LEU A 172 -24.18 6.55 -35.47
N SER A 173 -23.34 7.10 -36.35
CA SER A 173 -23.73 8.14 -37.33
C SER A 173 -24.86 7.71 -38.26
N SER A 174 -25.00 6.40 -38.49
CA SER A 174 -26.11 5.82 -39.27
C SER A 174 -27.49 6.05 -38.64
N LEU A 175 -27.56 6.35 -37.34
CA LEU A 175 -28.78 6.71 -36.61
C LEU A 175 -29.08 8.22 -36.60
N ALA A 176 -28.21 9.06 -37.17
CA ALA A 176 -28.34 10.52 -37.10
C ALA A 176 -29.62 11.06 -37.76
N GLY A 177 -30.25 10.29 -38.65
CA GLY A 177 -31.54 10.62 -39.26
C GLY A 177 -31.51 11.98 -39.99
N ALA A 178 -32.27 12.94 -39.49
CA ALA A 178 -32.39 14.30 -40.06
C ALA A 178 -31.36 15.32 -39.52
N ILE A 179 -30.50 14.91 -38.57
CA ILE A 179 -29.47 15.76 -37.98
C ILE A 179 -28.19 15.61 -38.81
N ALA A 180 -27.47 16.71 -39.05
CA ALA A 180 -26.17 16.65 -39.71
C ALA A 180 -25.21 15.71 -38.94
N VAL A 181 -24.52 14.85 -39.68
CA VAL A 181 -23.69 13.77 -39.12
C VAL A 181 -22.64 14.34 -38.17
N GLU A 182 -22.01 15.46 -38.50
CA GLU A 182 -20.98 16.10 -37.69
C GLU A 182 -21.52 16.59 -36.33
N ARG A 183 -22.77 17.06 -36.30
CA ARG A 183 -23.44 17.54 -35.08
C ARG A 183 -23.82 16.37 -34.17
N PHE A 184 -24.26 15.27 -34.77
CA PHE A 184 -24.56 14.05 -34.05
C PHE A 184 -23.30 13.44 -33.42
N ILE A 185 -22.20 13.40 -34.16
CA ILE A 185 -20.89 12.95 -33.66
C ILE A 185 -20.41 13.85 -32.51
N ALA A 186 -20.51 15.18 -32.67
CA ALA A 186 -20.13 16.13 -31.63
C ALA A 186 -20.95 15.95 -30.35
N PHE A 187 -22.27 15.77 -30.48
CA PHE A 187 -23.16 15.50 -29.35
C PHE A 187 -22.74 14.23 -28.58
N ILE A 188 -22.50 13.12 -29.30
CA ILE A 188 -22.00 11.89 -28.68
C ILE A 188 -20.64 12.11 -28.01
N THR A 189 -19.75 12.85 -28.65
CA THR A 189 -18.43 13.16 -28.10
C THR A 189 -18.55 13.97 -26.80
N PHE A 190 -19.45 14.94 -26.71
CA PHE A 190 -19.71 15.67 -25.46
C PHE A 190 -20.27 14.76 -24.36
N MET A 191 -21.14 13.81 -24.70
CA MET A 191 -21.64 12.84 -23.72
C MET A 191 -20.52 11.95 -23.16
N VAL A 192 -19.62 11.48 -24.02
CA VAL A 192 -18.46 10.67 -23.61
C VAL A 192 -17.50 11.49 -22.75
N LEU A 193 -17.17 12.72 -23.15
CA LEU A 193 -16.32 13.61 -22.36
C LEU A 193 -16.95 13.96 -21.01
N TRP A 194 -18.27 14.13 -20.95
CA TRP A 194 -19.00 14.33 -19.70
C TRP A 194 -18.87 13.12 -18.76
N LEU A 195 -19.00 11.89 -19.29
CA LEU A 195 -18.78 10.66 -18.51
C LEU A 195 -17.35 10.57 -18.00
N VAL A 196 -16.36 10.86 -18.86
CA VAL A 196 -14.94 10.88 -18.47
C VAL A 196 -14.70 11.92 -17.37
N ALA A 197 -15.24 13.13 -17.49
CA ALA A 197 -15.09 14.17 -16.47
C ALA A 197 -15.79 13.83 -15.14
N CYS A 198 -16.88 13.06 -15.17
CA CYS A 198 -17.63 12.69 -13.97
C CYS A 198 -17.06 11.48 -13.23
N PHE A 199 -16.73 10.41 -13.97
CA PHE A 199 -16.44 9.10 -13.39
C PHE A 199 -14.98 8.72 -13.39
N LEU A 200 -14.14 9.37 -14.20
CA LEU A 200 -12.71 9.05 -14.22
C LEU A 200 -11.91 9.96 -13.28
N ARG A 201 -10.96 9.31 -12.60
CA ARG A 201 -9.88 9.93 -11.83
C ARG A 201 -8.56 9.66 -12.55
#